data_AF-A0AAV4IZB6-F1
#
_entry.id   AF-A0AAV4IZB6-F1
#
_cell.length_a   1.000
_cell.length_b   1.000
_cell.length_c   1.000
_cell.angle_alpha   90.00
_cell.angle_beta   90.00
_cell.angle_gamma   90.00
#
_symmetry.space_group_name_H-M   'P 1'
#
loop_
_entity.id
_entity.type
_entity.pdbx_description
1 polymer ?
#
loop_
_entity_poly.entity_id
_entity_poly.type
_entity_poly.pdbx_seq_one_letter_code
_entity_poly.pdbx_strand_id
1 'polypeptide(L)'
;MSSKSAKKKEPITITLPEVFDQEQQFILRLPPEAATQLHEDLKETSNVQLKDKLSIELEPDMRHGRVRYGPEIFFAKLMDLPAIIESMKTVDKKTFYKTADICQMLVCKTEEEWSKDDAEHPRKKEKDKKFVMDHGITAPLKNVRKRRFRKTLKKKYMDQPEVEKEVRRLFRYDSEAKDVKYEIIIDDEKSLSDSGTSQALDPMASDSKINGAEAVTSLDIASFFGEVSSSEEEEEDEKDINIMDSGEDEASRGPTTPRGPGGGSAGDRGGEGTEGGMTDTETAELQEKLSELEKQLEEIRERRSHEEDQLATLDSDAAEKGEMQQNLNKIVQEETEKEREMEILSAMLNQ
;
A
#
# COMPACT_ATOMS: atom_id res chain seq x y z
N MET A 1 61.31 -47.95 14.86
CA MET A 1 60.65 -47.25 13.73
C MET A 1 59.20 -47.05 14.11
N SER A 2 58.78 -45.83 14.45
CA SER A 2 57.43 -45.55 14.97
C SER A 2 56.62 -44.81 13.90
N SER A 3 55.52 -45.42 13.48
CA SER A 3 54.61 -44.98 12.43
C SER A 3 53.77 -43.77 12.88
N LYS A 4 53.84 -42.66 12.13
CA LYS A 4 52.92 -41.52 12.30
C LYS A 4 51.59 -41.83 11.62
N SER A 5 50.53 -41.91 12.41
CA SER A 5 49.13 -41.97 11.95
C SER A 5 48.64 -40.58 11.53
N ALA A 6 48.03 -40.48 10.36
CA ALA A 6 47.44 -39.25 9.82
C ALA A 6 46.15 -38.90 10.59
N LYS A 7 46.01 -37.64 11.01
CA LYS A 7 44.80 -37.11 11.65
C LYS A 7 43.66 -37.05 10.62
N LYS A 8 42.57 -37.75 10.90
CA LYS A 8 41.30 -37.70 10.16
C LYS A 8 40.71 -36.30 10.34
N LYS A 9 40.45 -35.56 9.25
CA LYS A 9 39.68 -34.30 9.29
C LYS A 9 38.25 -34.64 9.70
N GLU A 10 37.74 -33.98 10.74
CA GLU A 10 36.33 -34.05 11.12
C GLU A 10 35.48 -33.38 10.02
N PRO A 11 34.29 -33.92 9.71
CA PRO A 11 33.39 -33.30 8.75
C PRO A 11 32.89 -31.98 9.32
N ILE A 12 33.03 -30.90 8.54
CA ILE A 12 32.43 -29.61 8.83
C ILE A 12 30.92 -29.79 8.68
N THR A 13 30.21 -29.87 9.79
CA THR A 13 28.75 -29.82 9.80
C THR A 13 28.33 -28.41 9.40
N ILE A 14 27.88 -28.26 8.15
CA ILE A 14 27.21 -27.05 7.69
C ILE A 14 25.84 -27.04 8.39
N THR A 15 25.72 -26.30 9.49
CA THR A 15 24.41 -25.92 10.04
C THR A 15 23.73 -25.05 9.00
N LEU A 16 22.67 -25.58 8.38
CA LEU A 16 21.74 -24.77 7.58
C LEU A 16 21.25 -23.60 8.44
N PRO A 17 21.11 -22.39 7.89
CA PRO A 17 20.55 -21.28 8.63
C PRO A 17 19.15 -21.66 9.10
N GLU A 18 18.86 -21.45 10.39
CA GLU A 18 17.50 -21.62 10.93
C GLU A 18 16.58 -20.68 10.15
N VAL A 19 15.61 -21.25 9.44
CA VAL A 19 14.54 -20.50 8.79
C VAL A 19 13.58 -20.07 9.90
N PHE A 20 13.51 -18.77 10.15
CA PHE A 20 12.57 -18.20 11.11
C PHE A 20 11.35 -17.68 10.37
N ASP A 21 10.17 -18.20 10.72
CA ASP A 21 8.90 -17.63 10.28
C ASP A 21 8.57 -16.39 11.11
N GLN A 22 8.00 -15.37 10.45
CA GLN A 22 7.55 -14.17 11.14
C GLN A 22 6.31 -14.47 11.98
N GLU A 23 6.29 -13.96 13.22
CA GLU A 23 5.10 -14.03 14.06
C GLU A 23 3.95 -13.23 13.43
N GLN A 24 2.83 -13.89 13.18
CA GLN A 24 1.62 -13.24 12.67
C GLN A 24 0.73 -12.79 13.82
N GLN A 25 0.32 -11.52 13.79
CA GLN A 25 -0.49 -10.90 14.84
C GLN A 25 -1.70 -10.18 14.22
N PHE A 26 -2.86 -10.29 14.87
CA PHE A 26 -4.09 -9.60 14.48
C PHE A 26 -4.90 -9.17 15.70
N ILE A 27 -5.83 -8.23 15.52
CA ILE A 27 -6.71 -7.78 16.62
C ILE A 27 -7.94 -8.70 16.71
N LEU A 28 -8.27 -9.18 17.91
CA LEU A 28 -9.55 -9.84 18.18
C LEU A 28 -10.53 -8.83 18.80
N ARG A 29 -11.71 -8.66 18.20
CA ARG A 29 -12.80 -7.83 18.74
C ARG A 29 -13.99 -8.71 19.08
N LEU A 30 -14.30 -8.80 20.38
CA LEU A 30 -15.48 -9.50 20.90
C LEU A 30 -16.60 -8.51 21.23
N PRO A 31 -17.85 -8.98 21.38
CA PRO A 31 -18.92 -8.18 22.00
C PRO A 31 -18.51 -7.69 23.39
N PRO A 32 -19.00 -6.51 23.84
CA PRO A 32 -18.50 -5.84 25.05
C PRO A 32 -18.53 -6.70 26.32
N GLU A 33 -19.59 -7.51 26.48
CA GLU A 33 -19.75 -8.40 27.63
C GLU A 33 -18.68 -9.51 27.64
N ALA A 34 -18.56 -10.26 26.55
CA ALA A 34 -17.54 -11.30 26.40
C ALA A 34 -16.11 -10.74 26.47
N ALA A 35 -15.87 -9.55 25.91
CA ALA A 35 -14.58 -8.87 25.99
C ALA A 35 -14.18 -8.53 27.43
N THR A 36 -15.14 -8.05 28.23
CA THR A 36 -14.92 -7.71 29.64
C THR A 36 -14.62 -8.98 30.46
N GLN A 37 -15.38 -10.05 30.24
CA GLN A 37 -15.14 -11.34 30.90
C GLN A 37 -13.76 -11.91 30.52
N LEU A 38 -13.39 -11.89 29.23
CA LEU A 38 -12.07 -12.33 28.78
C LEU A 38 -10.95 -11.50 29.41
N HIS A 39 -11.17 -10.20 29.58
CA HIS A 39 -10.19 -9.32 30.22
C HIS A 39 -9.95 -9.69 31.70
N GLU A 40 -10.99 -10.03 32.45
CA GLU A 40 -10.84 -10.50 33.84
C GLU A 40 -10.20 -11.89 33.90
N ASP A 41 -10.63 -12.83 33.05
CA ASP A 41 -10.02 -14.17 32.96
C ASP A 41 -8.51 -14.09 32.67
N LEU A 42 -8.07 -13.16 31.80
CA LEU A 42 -6.65 -12.92 31.50
C LEU A 42 -5.84 -12.37 32.67
N LYS A 43 -6.47 -11.70 33.64
CA LYS A 43 -5.80 -11.21 34.86
C LYS A 43 -5.68 -12.28 35.92
N GLU A 44 -6.73 -13.08 36.10
CA GLU A 44 -6.83 -14.06 37.19
C GLU A 44 -6.16 -15.39 36.87
N THR A 45 -6.11 -15.77 35.59
CA THR A 45 -5.75 -17.13 35.17
C THR A 45 -4.27 -17.29 34.89
N SER A 46 -3.62 -18.26 35.53
CA SER A 46 -2.43 -18.90 34.97
C SER A 46 -2.83 -19.55 33.64
N ASN A 47 -2.26 -19.12 32.50
CA ASN A 47 -2.55 -19.44 31.08
C ASN A 47 -3.15 -20.83 30.69
N VAL A 48 -3.10 -21.83 31.57
CA VAL A 48 -3.56 -23.21 31.37
C VAL A 48 -5.08 -23.30 31.15
N GLN A 49 -5.92 -22.53 31.85
CA GLN A 49 -7.39 -22.67 31.72
C GLN A 49 -7.99 -21.88 30.55
N LEU A 50 -7.27 -20.92 29.97
CA LEU A 50 -7.79 -20.12 28.86
C LEU A 50 -7.90 -20.94 27.56
N LYS A 51 -6.99 -21.90 27.36
CA LYS A 51 -6.97 -22.75 26.16
C LYS A 51 -8.26 -23.58 25.98
N ASP A 52 -8.88 -23.98 27.09
CA ASP A 52 -10.14 -24.74 27.06
C ASP A 52 -11.36 -23.83 26.88
N LYS A 53 -11.22 -22.54 27.24
CA LYS A 53 -12.31 -21.56 27.17
C LYS A 53 -12.37 -20.84 25.82
N LEU A 54 -11.22 -20.53 25.21
CA LEU A 54 -11.14 -19.73 23.97
C LEU A 54 -10.64 -20.59 22.81
N SER A 55 -11.43 -20.67 21.74
CA SER A 55 -11.01 -21.28 20.47
C SER A 55 -11.45 -20.45 19.27
N ILE A 56 -10.62 -20.43 18.24
CA ILE A 56 -10.84 -19.70 16.99
C ILE A 56 -10.75 -20.73 15.86
N GLU A 57 -11.81 -20.83 15.07
CA GLU A 57 -11.89 -21.67 13.88
C GLU A 57 -12.14 -20.77 12.68
N LEU A 58 -11.27 -20.82 11.67
CA LEU A 58 -11.44 -20.08 10.42
C LEU A 58 -12.03 -20.99 9.35
N GLU A 59 -12.93 -20.46 8.55
CA GLU A 59 -13.47 -21.14 7.38
C GLU A 59 -12.43 -21.17 6.23
N PRO A 60 -12.57 -22.06 5.23
CA PRO A 60 -11.60 -22.21 4.15
C PRO A 60 -11.35 -20.95 3.32
N ASP A 61 -12.26 -19.97 3.37
CA ASP A 61 -12.11 -18.69 2.67
C ASP A 61 -11.19 -17.69 3.41
N MET A 62 -10.74 -18.04 4.62
CA MET A 62 -9.89 -17.22 5.49
C MET A 62 -10.47 -15.83 5.82
N ARG A 63 -11.77 -15.63 5.59
CA ARG A 63 -12.48 -14.37 5.84
C ARG A 63 -13.61 -14.53 6.83
N HIS A 64 -14.19 -15.71 6.95
CA HIS A 64 -15.17 -16.02 7.98
C HIS A 64 -14.59 -17.00 9.01
N GLY A 65 -15.19 -17.02 10.19
CA GLY A 65 -14.80 -17.94 11.24
C GLY A 65 -15.79 -17.97 12.38
N ARG A 66 -15.50 -18.83 13.36
CA ARG A 66 -16.24 -18.95 14.61
C ARG A 66 -15.27 -18.80 15.76
N VAL A 67 -15.67 -17.99 16.74
CA VAL A 67 -14.92 -17.82 17.98
C VAL A 67 -15.77 -18.31 19.12
N ARG A 68 -15.31 -19.36 19.82
CA ARG A 68 -15.95 -19.85 21.03
C ARG A 68 -15.24 -19.26 22.24
N TYR A 69 -16.02 -18.69 23.15
CA TYR A 69 -15.54 -18.23 24.45
C TYR A 69 -16.47 -18.73 25.55
N GLY A 70 -15.99 -19.64 26.38
CA GLY A 70 -16.82 -20.34 27.38
C GLY A 70 -17.94 -21.14 26.70
N PRO A 71 -19.21 -20.96 27.09
CA PRO A 71 -20.35 -21.62 26.45
C PRO A 71 -20.83 -20.93 25.17
N GLU A 72 -20.38 -19.71 24.89
CA GLU A 72 -20.89 -18.89 23.79
C GLU A 72 -20.09 -19.08 22.51
N ILE A 73 -20.78 -18.97 21.36
CA ILE A 73 -20.19 -19.05 20.03
C ILE A 73 -20.54 -17.77 19.28
N PHE A 74 -19.52 -17.08 18.77
CA PHE A 74 -19.65 -15.89 17.97
C PHE A 74 -19.28 -16.16 16.52
N PHE A 75 -19.96 -15.48 15.61
CA PHE A 75 -19.63 -15.48 14.19
C PHE A 75 -18.65 -14.35 13.91
N ALA A 76 -17.54 -14.69 13.27
CA ALA A 76 -16.43 -13.79 13.04
C ALA A 76 -16.22 -13.48 11.55
N LYS A 77 -15.91 -12.22 11.24
CA LYS A 77 -15.42 -11.78 9.92
C LYS A 77 -14.04 -11.14 10.08
N LEU A 78 -13.06 -11.55 9.27
CA LEU A 78 -11.71 -10.98 9.23
C LEU A 78 -11.69 -9.75 8.32
N MET A 79 -11.49 -8.59 8.95
CA MET A 79 -11.60 -7.29 8.31
C MET A 79 -10.21 -6.63 8.17
N ASP A 80 -9.98 -5.95 7.04
CA ASP A 80 -8.74 -5.24 6.76
C ASP A 80 -8.79 -3.83 7.35
N LEU A 81 -7.85 -3.53 8.25
CA LEU A 81 -7.71 -2.23 8.88
C LEU A 81 -7.14 -1.21 7.88
N PRO A 82 -7.56 0.06 7.97
CA PRO A 82 -7.04 1.10 7.09
C PRO A 82 -5.62 1.56 7.41
N ALA A 83 -5.21 1.44 8.67
CA ALA A 83 -3.88 1.85 9.12
C ALA A 83 -3.07 0.63 9.54
N ILE A 84 -1.78 0.61 9.19
CA ILE A 84 -0.81 -0.37 9.68
C ILE A 84 -0.52 -0.04 11.15
N ILE A 85 -0.60 -1.05 12.02
CA ILE A 85 -0.35 -0.92 13.45
C ILE A 85 0.88 -1.76 13.78
N GLU A 86 1.91 -1.15 14.33
CA GLU A 86 3.10 -1.88 14.79
C GLU A 86 2.90 -2.33 16.24
N SER A 87 3.11 -3.62 16.50
CA SER A 87 3.27 -4.11 17.87
C SER A 87 4.72 -4.00 18.30
N MET A 88 4.95 -3.47 19.49
CA MET A 88 6.29 -3.27 20.03
C MET A 88 6.37 -3.79 21.45
N LYS A 89 7.48 -4.45 21.79
CA LYS A 89 7.79 -4.87 23.16
C LYS A 89 8.84 -3.95 23.77
N THR A 90 8.78 -3.78 25.08
CA THR A 90 9.74 -3.01 25.86
C THR A 90 9.95 -3.65 27.22
N VAL A 91 11.12 -3.45 27.81
CA VAL A 91 11.44 -3.86 29.19
C VAL A 91 11.55 -2.62 30.09
N ASP A 92 12.11 -1.53 29.57
CA ASP A 92 12.41 -0.29 30.30
C ASP A 92 11.38 0.83 30.08
N LYS A 93 10.38 0.62 29.21
CA LYS A 93 9.38 1.60 28.77
C LYS A 93 9.97 2.82 28.07
N LYS A 94 11.18 2.69 27.53
CA LYS A 94 11.89 3.75 26.78
C LYS A 94 12.36 3.25 25.43
N THR A 95 12.98 2.08 25.43
CA THR A 95 13.45 1.40 24.23
C THR A 95 12.38 0.39 23.80
N PHE A 96 11.90 0.56 22.57
CA PHE A 96 10.84 -0.28 22.00
C PHE A 96 11.42 -1.06 20.83
N TYR A 97 11.10 -2.35 20.78
CA TYR A 97 11.51 -3.26 19.72
C TYR A 97 10.26 -3.74 18.98
N LYS A 98 10.20 -3.49 17.67
CA LYS A 98 9.10 -3.96 16.81
C LYS A 98 9.05 -5.48 16.83
N THR A 99 7.84 -6.03 16.93
CA THR A 99 7.58 -7.48 16.92
C THR A 99 6.77 -7.92 15.72
N ALA A 100 5.75 -7.16 15.31
CA ALA A 100 4.94 -7.49 14.14
C ALA A 100 4.22 -6.26 13.57
N ASP A 101 3.78 -6.40 12.33
CA ASP A 101 2.82 -5.51 11.69
C ASP A 101 1.42 -6.11 11.76
N ILE A 102 0.45 -5.31 12.19
CA ILE A 102 -0.94 -5.67 12.34
C ILE A 102 -1.78 -4.83 11.38
N CYS A 103 -2.41 -5.49 10.41
CA CYS A 103 -3.26 -4.85 9.40
C CYS A 103 -4.68 -5.44 9.35
N GLN A 104 -5.00 -6.40 10.23
CA GLN A 104 -6.28 -7.10 10.23
C GLN A 104 -6.89 -7.21 11.63
N MET A 105 -8.22 -7.32 11.65
CA MET A 105 -9.01 -7.50 12.86
C MET A 105 -10.10 -8.55 12.62
N LEU A 106 -10.14 -9.55 13.49
CA LEU A 106 -11.20 -10.54 13.55
C LEU A 106 -12.34 -9.98 14.40
N VAL A 107 -13.45 -9.62 13.75
CA VAL A 107 -14.62 -9.01 14.41
C VAL A 107 -15.67 -10.08 14.67
N CYS A 108 -15.96 -10.31 15.95
CA CYS A 108 -16.94 -11.27 16.42
C CYS A 108 -18.24 -10.57 16.80
N LYS A 109 -19.36 -11.12 16.34
CA LYS A 109 -20.73 -10.67 16.65
C LYS A 109 -21.64 -11.87 16.79
N THR A 110 -22.83 -11.66 17.34
CA THR A 110 -23.89 -12.68 17.28
C THR A 110 -24.47 -12.75 15.86
N GLU A 111 -25.17 -13.84 15.55
CA GLU A 111 -25.83 -14.01 14.24
C GLU A 111 -26.88 -12.92 13.99
N GLU A 112 -27.60 -12.53 15.04
CA GLU A 112 -28.60 -11.47 15.00
C GLU A 112 -27.99 -10.09 14.71
N GLU A 113 -26.84 -9.79 15.31
CA GLU A 113 -26.10 -8.54 15.07
C GLU A 113 -25.57 -8.45 13.64
N TRP A 114 -25.03 -9.55 13.10
CA TRP A 114 -24.61 -9.59 11.70
C TRP A 114 -25.78 -9.37 10.75
N SER A 115 -26.93 -9.98 11.04
CA SER A 115 -28.14 -9.84 10.23
C SER A 115 -28.66 -8.39 10.21
N LYS A 116 -28.56 -7.67 11.34
CA LYS A 116 -28.92 -6.24 11.43
C LYS A 116 -27.93 -5.36 10.66
N ASP A 117 -26.63 -5.57 10.86
CA ASP A 117 -25.57 -4.84 10.15
C ASP A 117 -25.70 -4.98 8.63
N ASP A 118 -25.91 -6.20 8.14
CA ASP A 118 -26.03 -6.48 6.71
C ASP A 118 -27.34 -5.87 6.12
N ALA A 119 -28.37 -5.65 6.95
CA ALA A 119 -29.62 -4.98 6.57
C ALA A 119 -29.51 -3.44 6.59
N GLU A 120 -28.81 -2.85 7.57
CA GLU A 120 -28.60 -1.40 7.69
C GLU A 120 -27.56 -0.90 6.68
N HIS A 121 -26.57 -1.73 6.35
CA HIS A 121 -25.51 -1.42 5.41
C HIS A 121 -25.39 -2.50 4.34
N PRO A 122 -26.31 -2.53 3.35
CA PRO A 122 -26.22 -3.45 2.23
C PRO A 122 -24.99 -3.12 1.39
N ARG A 123 -23.84 -3.72 1.73
CA ARG A 123 -22.61 -3.55 0.94
C ARG A 123 -22.85 -4.17 -0.44
N LYS A 124 -22.77 -3.35 -1.50
CA LYS A 124 -22.89 -3.81 -2.91
C LYS A 124 -21.96 -5.02 -3.13
N LYS A 125 -22.41 -5.99 -3.94
CA LYS A 125 -21.82 -7.33 -4.16
C LYS A 125 -20.38 -7.38 -4.72
N GLU A 126 -19.62 -6.28 -4.71
CA GLU A 126 -18.18 -6.39 -4.92
C GLU A 126 -17.58 -7.11 -3.73
N LYS A 127 -17.21 -8.37 -3.96
CA LYS A 127 -16.79 -9.35 -2.95
C LYS A 127 -15.65 -8.85 -2.05
N ASP A 128 -14.84 -7.91 -2.54
CA ASP A 128 -13.65 -7.43 -1.84
C ASP A 128 -13.92 -6.20 -0.97
N LYS A 129 -14.85 -5.32 -1.37
CA LYS A 129 -15.17 -4.10 -0.59
C LYS A 129 -15.81 -4.42 0.76
N LYS A 130 -16.47 -5.59 0.88
CA LYS A 130 -17.16 -5.97 2.14
C LYS A 130 -16.22 -6.30 3.30
N PHE A 131 -14.95 -6.60 3.07
CA PHE A 131 -13.99 -6.92 4.14
C PHE A 131 -13.10 -5.74 4.53
N VAL A 132 -13.30 -4.58 3.90
CA VAL A 132 -12.53 -3.37 4.20
C VAL A 132 -13.19 -2.61 5.35
N MET A 133 -12.39 -2.18 6.32
CA MET A 133 -12.84 -1.32 7.42
C MET A 133 -12.55 0.16 7.13
N ASP A 134 -13.54 1.01 7.37
CA ASP A 134 -13.46 2.46 7.12
C ASP A 134 -12.76 3.23 8.24
N HIS A 135 -12.71 2.67 9.45
CA HIS A 135 -12.22 3.31 10.66
C HIS A 135 -10.91 2.68 11.13
N GLY A 136 -10.02 3.50 11.69
CA GLY A 136 -8.91 2.99 12.50
C GLY A 136 -9.38 2.57 13.90
N ILE A 137 -8.48 1.95 14.66
CA ILE A 137 -8.77 1.46 16.01
C ILE A 137 -8.93 2.60 17.02
N THR A 138 -8.17 3.68 16.86
CA THR A 138 -8.18 4.83 17.78
C THR A 138 -9.26 5.85 17.39
N ALA A 139 -9.84 6.52 18.39
CA ALA A 139 -10.94 7.47 18.19
C ALA A 139 -10.65 8.57 17.14
N PRO A 140 -9.45 9.19 17.08
CA PRO A 140 -9.14 10.21 16.07
C PRO A 140 -9.10 9.70 14.62
N LEU A 141 -9.05 8.38 14.43
CA LEU A 141 -9.03 7.69 13.14
C LEU A 141 -10.41 7.15 12.72
N LYS A 142 -11.51 7.63 13.32
CA LYS A 142 -12.85 7.39 12.78
C LYS A 142 -12.95 7.95 11.34
N ASN A 143 -13.48 7.14 10.42
CA ASN A 143 -13.60 7.43 8.99
C ASN A 143 -12.29 7.85 8.32
N VAL A 144 -11.15 7.27 8.72
CA VAL A 144 -9.83 7.70 8.25
C VAL A 144 -9.68 7.61 6.73
N ARG A 145 -10.24 6.57 6.09
CA ARG A 145 -10.18 6.39 4.62
C ARG A 145 -10.81 7.55 3.86
N LYS A 146 -11.96 8.05 4.36
CA LYS A 146 -12.73 9.12 3.70
C LYS A 146 -12.24 10.52 4.11
N ARG A 147 -11.77 10.69 5.35
CA ARG A 147 -11.53 12.00 5.95
C ARG A 147 -10.07 12.42 6.03
N ARG A 148 -9.14 11.48 6.24
CA ARG A 148 -7.73 11.80 6.56
C ARG A 148 -6.74 11.30 5.51
N PHE A 149 -7.04 10.20 4.83
CA PHE A 149 -6.18 9.69 3.78
C PHE A 149 -6.33 10.53 2.52
N ARG A 150 -5.20 11.05 2.01
CA ARG A 150 -5.16 11.68 0.69
C ARG A 150 -5.41 10.61 -0.36
N LYS A 151 -6.44 10.79 -1.20
CA LYS A 151 -6.73 9.87 -2.30
C LYS A 151 -5.58 9.92 -3.30
N THR A 152 -5.02 8.76 -3.63
CA THR A 152 -4.05 8.65 -4.73
C THR A 152 -4.79 8.84 -6.04
N LEU A 153 -4.34 9.79 -6.86
CA LEU A 153 -4.78 9.86 -8.25
C LEU A 153 -4.30 8.59 -8.93
N LYS A 154 -5.23 7.67 -9.20
CA LYS A 154 -4.92 6.51 -10.04
C LYS A 154 -4.61 7.05 -11.43
N LYS A 155 -3.43 6.74 -11.98
CA LYS A 155 -3.22 6.88 -13.42
C LYS A 155 -4.20 5.90 -14.08
N LYS A 156 -5.26 6.42 -14.70
CA LYS A 156 -6.37 5.62 -15.29
C LYS A 156 -5.88 4.49 -16.20
N TYR A 157 -4.66 4.61 -16.74
CA TYR A 157 -4.06 3.70 -17.70
C TYR A 157 -3.30 2.49 -17.12
N MET A 158 -3.06 2.42 -15.80
CA MET A 158 -2.21 1.36 -15.22
C MET A 158 -2.96 0.03 -14.98
N ASP A 159 -4.27 0.07 -14.75
CA ASP A 159 -5.12 -1.10 -14.44
C ASP A 159 -6.20 -1.32 -15.52
N GLN A 160 -5.86 -1.14 -16.80
CA GLN A 160 -6.77 -1.47 -17.90
C GLN A 160 -6.27 -2.71 -18.64
N PRO A 161 -6.64 -3.93 -18.19
CA PRO A 161 -6.22 -5.17 -18.85
C PRO A 161 -6.69 -5.23 -20.32
N GLU A 162 -7.74 -4.48 -20.67
CA GLU A 162 -8.21 -4.32 -22.03
C GLU A 162 -7.28 -3.47 -22.89
N VAL A 163 -6.79 -2.34 -22.35
CA VAL A 163 -5.79 -1.50 -23.03
C VAL A 163 -4.48 -2.26 -23.19
N GLU A 164 -4.05 -2.98 -22.16
CA GLU A 164 -2.84 -3.81 -22.24
C GLU A 164 -2.98 -4.91 -23.31
N LYS A 165 -4.12 -5.60 -23.35
CA LYS A 165 -4.42 -6.61 -24.38
C LYS A 165 -4.40 -6.01 -25.78
N GLU A 166 -4.94 -4.81 -25.94
CA GLU A 166 -4.99 -4.11 -27.23
C GLU A 166 -3.61 -3.60 -27.66
N VAL A 167 -2.82 -3.05 -26.73
CA VAL A 167 -1.42 -2.66 -26.97
C VAL A 167 -0.59 -3.87 -27.38
N ARG A 168 -0.72 -5.02 -26.69
CA ARG A 168 -0.06 -6.26 -27.10
C ARG A 168 -0.52 -6.74 -28.49
N ARG A 169 -1.81 -6.56 -28.82
CA ARG A 169 -2.34 -6.88 -30.15
C ARG A 169 -1.68 -6.03 -31.22
N LEU A 170 -1.59 -4.71 -31.01
CA LEU A 170 -0.92 -3.78 -31.94
C LEU A 170 0.55 -4.15 -32.13
N PHE A 171 1.30 -4.38 -31.06
CA PHE A 171 2.70 -4.81 -31.17
C PHE A 171 2.88 -6.12 -31.95
N ARG A 172 1.93 -7.06 -31.85
CA ARG A 172 1.98 -8.29 -32.65
C ARG A 172 1.83 -8.00 -34.15
N TYR A 173 0.89 -7.13 -34.52
CA TYR A 173 0.70 -6.73 -35.91
C TYR A 173 1.89 -5.93 -36.44
N ASP A 174 2.48 -5.08 -35.62
CA ASP A 174 3.67 -4.31 -35.96
C ASP A 174 4.88 -5.23 -36.18
N SER A 175 5.04 -6.28 -35.37
CA SER A 175 6.09 -7.29 -35.56
C SER A 175 5.91 -8.13 -36.83
N GLU A 176 4.67 -8.29 -37.30
CA GLU A 176 4.36 -9.00 -38.56
C GLU A 176 4.48 -8.07 -39.79
N ALA A 177 4.51 -6.75 -39.58
CA ALA A 177 4.58 -5.76 -40.64
C ALA A 177 6.01 -5.60 -41.19
N LYS A 178 6.11 -5.14 -42.45
CA LYS A 178 7.41 -4.88 -43.10
C LYS A 178 7.98 -3.50 -42.75
N ASP A 179 7.10 -2.54 -42.47
CA ASP A 179 7.43 -1.17 -42.08
C ASP A 179 6.27 -0.62 -41.25
N VAL A 180 6.56 0.15 -40.21
CA VAL A 180 5.59 0.65 -39.23
C VAL A 180 5.81 2.14 -39.04
N LYS A 181 4.74 2.92 -39.21
CA LYS A 181 4.74 4.38 -39.00
C LYS A 181 3.48 4.78 -38.23
N TYR A 182 3.65 5.60 -37.21
CA TYR A 182 2.55 6.21 -36.47
C TYR A 182 2.69 7.74 -36.47
N GLU A 183 1.55 8.43 -36.37
CA GLU A 183 1.46 9.88 -36.31
C GLU A 183 0.36 10.24 -35.31
N ILE A 184 0.62 11.22 -34.43
CA ILE A 184 -0.33 11.69 -33.43
C ILE A 184 -1.13 12.83 -34.05
N ILE A 185 -2.40 12.57 -34.36
CA ILE A 185 -3.34 13.57 -34.85
C ILE A 185 -4.09 14.13 -33.65
N ILE A 186 -3.99 15.44 -33.42
CA ILE A 186 -4.76 16.15 -32.39
C ILE A 186 -6.03 16.66 -33.08
N ASP A 187 -7.18 16.10 -32.71
CA ASP A 187 -8.48 16.58 -33.19
C ASP A 187 -8.89 17.85 -32.42
N ASP A 188 -8.63 19.02 -33.02
CA ASP A 188 -8.98 20.33 -32.44
C ASP A 188 -10.50 20.61 -32.44
N GLU A 189 -11.32 19.78 -33.11
CA GLU A 189 -12.75 20.03 -33.30
C GLU A 189 -13.64 19.77 -32.06
N LYS A 190 -13.11 19.19 -30.97
CA LYS A 190 -13.90 18.94 -29.74
C LYS A 190 -13.93 20.09 -28.73
N SER A 191 -13.26 21.21 -29.00
CA SER A 191 -13.15 22.33 -28.06
C SER A 191 -14.30 23.36 -28.15
N LEU A 192 -15.29 23.19 -29.03
CA LEU A 192 -16.31 24.22 -29.31
C LEU A 192 -17.77 23.83 -29.03
N SER A 193 -18.07 22.66 -28.44
CA SER A 193 -19.46 22.25 -28.21
C SER A 193 -19.89 22.03 -26.76
N ASP A 194 -19.09 22.43 -25.76
CA ASP A 194 -19.48 22.33 -24.34
C ASP A 194 -19.25 23.63 -23.57
N SER A 195 -19.83 24.72 -24.07
CA SER A 195 -19.96 25.96 -23.30
C SER A 195 -21.42 26.42 -23.34
N GLY A 196 -22.28 25.61 -22.72
CA GLY A 196 -23.71 25.86 -22.60
C GLY A 196 -24.17 25.90 -21.15
N THR A 197 -23.74 26.90 -20.36
CA THR A 197 -24.56 27.43 -19.26
C THR A 197 -24.22 28.89 -19.01
N SER A 198 -25.15 29.74 -19.41
CA SER A 198 -25.17 31.18 -19.22
C SER A 198 -25.51 31.51 -17.76
N GLN A 199 -24.63 32.22 -17.06
CA GLN A 199 -25.06 33.18 -16.03
C GLN A 199 -24.30 34.49 -16.20
N ALA A 200 -25.09 35.52 -16.48
CA ALA A 200 -24.68 36.90 -16.71
C ALA A 200 -24.29 37.58 -15.40
N LEU A 201 -23.17 38.33 -15.40
CA LEU A 201 -22.95 39.53 -14.59
C LEU A 201 -22.05 40.52 -15.38
N ASP A 202 -22.38 41.81 -15.27
CA ASP A 202 -22.07 42.93 -16.16
C ASP A 202 -20.58 43.31 -16.38
N PRO A 203 -20.27 44.03 -17.49
CA PRO A 203 -18.94 44.53 -17.79
C PRO A 203 -18.77 46.02 -17.41
N MET A 204 -17.71 46.39 -16.67
CA MET A 204 -17.12 47.71 -16.85
C MET A 204 -15.63 47.83 -16.44
N ALA A 205 -14.82 48.08 -17.47
CA ALA A 205 -13.64 48.95 -17.55
C ALA A 205 -12.46 48.78 -16.58
N SER A 206 -11.30 48.35 -17.13
CA SER A 206 -10.17 49.27 -17.31
C SER A 206 -9.16 48.72 -18.33
N ASP A 207 -8.81 49.62 -19.25
CA ASP A 207 -7.87 49.48 -20.37
C ASP A 207 -6.41 49.59 -19.88
N SER A 208 -5.52 48.70 -20.33
CA SER A 208 -4.06 48.86 -20.23
C SER A 208 -3.32 47.90 -21.19
N LYS A 209 -3.07 48.43 -22.39
CA LYS A 209 -2.09 48.08 -23.43
C LYS A 209 -1.07 46.94 -23.20
N ILE A 210 -0.99 46.13 -24.26
CA ILE A 210 -0.01 45.13 -24.66
C ILE A 210 1.41 45.72 -24.85
N ASN A 211 2.45 45.01 -24.39
CA ASN A 211 3.62 44.61 -25.20
C ASN A 211 4.63 43.73 -24.42
N GLY A 212 4.88 42.52 -24.95
CA GLY A 212 6.25 42.01 -25.13
C GLY A 212 6.78 40.92 -24.18
N ALA A 213 6.59 39.67 -24.62
CA ALA A 213 7.49 38.51 -24.51
C ALA A 213 7.49 37.63 -23.23
N GLU A 214 7.45 36.32 -23.51
CA GLU A 214 7.68 35.16 -22.63
C GLU A 214 6.56 34.79 -21.64
N ALA A 215 5.35 34.56 -22.15
CA ALA A 215 4.34 33.78 -21.45
C ALA A 215 4.58 32.29 -21.74
N VAL A 216 5.34 31.64 -20.86
CA VAL A 216 5.29 30.18 -20.71
C VAL A 216 3.84 29.79 -20.48
N THR A 217 3.26 29.08 -21.44
CA THR A 217 1.89 28.58 -21.38
C THR A 217 1.76 27.71 -20.15
N SER A 218 1.14 28.25 -19.10
CA SER A 218 0.55 27.47 -18.02
C SER A 218 -0.56 26.64 -18.63
N LEU A 219 -0.18 25.52 -19.26
CA LEU A 219 -1.10 24.49 -19.69
C LEU A 219 -1.83 24.03 -18.42
N ASP A 220 -3.10 24.38 -18.39
CA ASP A 220 -4.02 24.09 -17.31
C ASP A 220 -4.03 22.58 -17.05
N ILE A 221 -3.38 22.14 -15.96
CA ILE A 221 -3.25 20.73 -15.56
C ILE A 221 -4.62 20.04 -15.48
N ALA A 222 -5.68 20.81 -15.24
CA ALA A 222 -7.08 20.36 -15.22
C ALA A 222 -7.58 19.81 -16.57
N SER A 223 -6.98 20.23 -17.69
CA SER A 223 -7.36 19.75 -19.03
C SER A 223 -6.68 18.44 -19.42
N PHE A 224 -5.49 18.15 -18.86
CA PHE A 224 -4.75 16.89 -19.10
C PHE A 224 -5.15 15.78 -18.10
N PHE A 225 -5.38 16.14 -16.83
CA PHE A 225 -6.06 15.30 -15.86
C PHE A 225 -7.54 15.62 -15.91
N GLY A 226 -8.19 15.16 -16.98
CA GLY A 226 -9.62 15.36 -17.18
C GLY A 226 -10.39 15.21 -15.87
N GLU A 227 -11.26 16.18 -15.63
CA GLU A 227 -12.34 16.29 -14.65
C GLU A 227 -12.33 15.15 -13.63
N VAL A 228 -12.19 15.49 -12.35
CA VAL A 228 -12.13 14.56 -11.22
C VAL A 228 -13.25 13.54 -11.37
N SER A 229 -12.93 12.43 -12.02
CA SER A 229 -13.90 11.42 -12.35
C SER A 229 -13.98 10.63 -11.07
N SER A 230 -14.83 11.13 -10.18
CA SER A 230 -15.43 10.37 -9.12
C SER A 230 -16.21 9.24 -9.79
N SER A 231 -15.51 8.19 -10.18
CA SER A 231 -16.10 6.86 -10.27
C SER A 231 -16.14 6.24 -8.86
N GLU A 232 -16.60 7.02 -7.88
CA GLU A 232 -17.43 6.53 -6.81
C GLU A 232 -18.80 7.10 -7.15
N GLU A 233 -19.62 6.29 -7.83
CA GLU A 233 -21.05 6.53 -7.96
C GLU A 233 -21.63 6.56 -6.54
N GLU A 234 -21.71 7.76 -5.99
CA GLU A 234 -22.58 8.10 -4.89
C GLU A 234 -24.02 8.05 -5.44
N GLU A 235 -24.78 7.03 -5.04
CA GLU A 235 -26.22 7.22 -4.90
C GLU A 235 -26.47 7.59 -3.44
N GLU A 236 -26.86 8.86 -3.29
CA GLU A 236 -27.73 9.46 -2.27
C GLU A 236 -27.99 8.65 -1.00
N ASP A 237 -27.56 9.21 0.12
CA ASP A 237 -28.42 9.36 1.31
C ASP A 237 -27.90 10.55 2.11
N GLU A 238 -28.24 11.75 1.63
CA GLU A 238 -28.29 12.95 2.46
C GLU A 238 -29.41 12.75 3.50
N LYS A 239 -29.04 12.40 4.73
CA LYS A 239 -29.86 12.73 5.89
C LYS A 239 -29.10 13.73 6.73
N ASP A 240 -29.50 14.98 6.55
CA ASP A 240 -29.17 16.12 7.38
C ASP A 240 -29.17 15.75 8.87
N ILE A 241 -27.98 15.70 9.47
CA ILE A 241 -27.87 15.81 10.93
C ILE A 241 -27.97 17.30 11.25
N ASN A 242 -29.20 17.78 11.39
CA ASN A 242 -29.48 19.04 12.07
C ASN A 242 -28.99 18.92 13.52
N ILE A 243 -27.77 19.37 13.80
CA ILE A 243 -27.35 19.72 15.16
C ILE A 243 -28.02 21.06 15.47
N MET A 244 -29.25 20.99 16.01
CA MET A 244 -29.82 22.09 16.79
C MET A 244 -28.98 22.24 18.06
N ASP A 245 -28.01 23.14 18.01
CA ASP A 245 -27.37 23.68 19.21
C ASP A 245 -28.42 24.52 19.95
N SER A 246 -28.86 24.01 21.09
CA SER A 246 -29.79 24.67 22.00
C SER A 246 -29.25 24.55 23.40
N GLY A 247 -28.82 25.69 23.97
CA GLY A 247 -28.48 25.79 25.38
C GLY A 247 -27.41 26.83 25.70
N GLU A 248 -27.83 28.09 25.70
CA GLU A 248 -27.34 29.22 26.52
C GLU A 248 -26.90 28.72 27.93
N ASP A 249 -25.88 29.21 28.63
CA ASP A 249 -25.62 30.61 28.95
C ASP A 249 -24.33 30.83 29.77
N GLU A 250 -23.93 32.12 29.80
CA GLU A 250 -23.14 32.85 30.83
C GLU A 250 -21.59 32.87 30.85
N ALA A 251 -21.06 33.81 30.06
CA ALA A 251 -20.25 34.97 30.45
C ALA A 251 -19.01 34.84 31.35
N SER A 252 -17.87 35.35 30.85
CA SER A 252 -17.20 36.53 31.43
C SER A 252 -16.04 37.07 30.56
N ARG A 253 -16.32 38.20 29.89
CA ARG A 253 -15.48 39.41 29.69
C ARG A 253 -13.97 39.26 29.42
N GLY A 254 -13.53 39.67 28.21
CA GLY A 254 -12.19 40.26 27.98
C GLY A 254 -12.15 41.74 28.38
N PRO A 255 -11.22 42.59 27.87
CA PRO A 255 -9.85 42.39 27.37
C PRO A 255 -8.85 43.39 28.04
N THR A 256 -7.55 43.37 27.73
CA THR A 256 -6.70 44.59 27.55
C THR A 256 -5.25 44.25 27.20
N THR A 257 -4.76 44.88 26.13
CA THR A 257 -3.36 45.07 25.76
C THR A 257 -2.61 45.94 26.78
N PRO A 258 -1.27 45.84 26.85
CA PRO A 258 -0.50 47.05 26.62
C PRO A 258 0.69 46.90 25.67
N ARG A 259 1.06 48.04 25.10
CA ARG A 259 1.98 48.30 24.00
C ARG A 259 3.32 48.87 24.51
N GLY A 260 4.43 48.31 24.01
CA GLY A 260 5.72 48.97 23.70
C GLY A 260 6.84 48.91 24.75
N PRO A 261 8.11 49.26 24.40
CA PRO A 261 8.66 49.60 23.07
C PRO A 261 10.06 48.99 22.72
N GLY A 262 10.36 48.94 21.42
CA GLY A 262 11.63 49.38 20.80
C GLY A 262 12.98 48.72 21.13
N GLY A 263 13.61 48.11 20.12
CA GLY A 263 15.05 47.82 20.11
C GLY A 263 15.45 46.97 18.91
N GLY A 264 15.89 47.63 17.82
CA GLY A 264 16.32 46.96 16.60
C GLY A 264 17.71 46.33 16.71
N SER A 265 17.96 45.31 15.88
CA SER A 265 19.26 45.12 15.27
C SER A 265 19.14 44.23 14.03
N ALA A 266 19.61 44.76 12.91
CA ALA A 266 19.77 44.07 11.66
C ALA A 266 20.89 43.01 11.79
N GLY A 267 20.63 41.84 11.22
CA GLY A 267 21.59 40.75 11.11
C GLY A 267 21.30 39.99 9.83
N ASP A 268 21.60 40.65 8.71
CA ASP A 268 21.84 40.06 7.39
C ASP A 268 22.84 38.91 7.52
N ARG A 269 22.46 37.73 7.03
CA ARG A 269 23.36 36.68 6.53
C ARG A 269 22.55 35.63 5.77
N GLY A 270 22.65 35.70 4.44
CA GLY A 270 22.29 34.63 3.54
C GLY A 270 23.21 33.41 3.65
N GLY A 271 22.77 32.37 2.96
CA GLY A 271 23.39 31.05 2.89
C GLY A 271 22.35 29.99 3.26
N GLU A 272 21.98 29.01 2.47
CA GLU A 272 22.31 28.59 1.10
C GLU A 272 21.32 27.41 0.87
N GLY A 273 20.67 27.34 -0.28
CA GLY A 273 19.86 26.17 -0.62
C GLY A 273 20.78 24.97 -0.76
N THR A 274 20.63 23.98 0.11
CA THR A 274 21.26 22.67 -0.04
C THR A 274 20.33 21.83 -0.90
N GLU A 275 20.67 21.73 -2.19
CA GLU A 275 20.23 20.65 -3.05
C GLU A 275 20.63 19.32 -2.38
N GLY A 276 19.66 18.41 -2.23
CA GLY A 276 19.85 17.13 -1.57
C GLY A 276 20.69 16.17 -2.39
N GLY A 277 22.01 16.36 -2.38
CA GLY A 277 22.97 15.37 -2.85
C GLY A 277 23.06 14.20 -1.87
N MET A 278 22.99 12.98 -2.40
CA MET A 278 23.17 11.73 -1.65
C MET A 278 24.52 11.75 -0.93
N THR A 279 24.55 11.33 0.33
CA THR A 279 25.80 11.33 1.11
C THR A 279 26.78 10.30 0.57
N ASP A 280 28.10 10.54 0.68
CA ASP A 280 29.15 9.60 0.23
C ASP A 280 29.02 8.20 0.86
N THR A 281 28.33 8.07 1.99
CA THR A 281 28.01 6.80 2.64
C THR A 281 26.87 6.05 1.96
N GLU A 282 25.83 6.77 1.51
CA GLU A 282 24.68 6.19 0.83
C GLU A 282 25.03 5.73 -0.59
N THR A 283 25.94 6.43 -1.27
CA THR A 283 26.44 6.02 -2.60
C THR A 283 27.29 4.75 -2.53
N ALA A 284 28.10 4.58 -1.48
CA ALA A 284 28.88 3.37 -1.24
C ALA A 284 27.99 2.15 -0.94
N GLU A 285 26.93 2.31 -0.14
CA GLU A 285 25.95 1.24 0.14
C GLU A 285 25.16 0.83 -1.10
N LEU A 286 24.82 1.78 -1.98
CA LEU A 286 24.17 1.48 -3.26
C LEU A 286 25.10 0.74 -4.22
N GLN A 287 26.39 1.10 -4.27
CA GLN A 287 27.40 0.41 -5.08
C GLN A 287 27.61 -1.05 -4.62
N GLU A 288 27.63 -1.31 -3.31
CA GLU A 288 27.73 -2.66 -2.77
C GLU A 288 26.51 -3.52 -3.14
N LYS A 289 25.30 -2.96 -2.99
CA LYS A 289 24.05 -3.64 -3.40
C LYS A 289 24.01 -3.92 -4.90
N LEU A 290 24.51 -3.00 -5.72
CA LEU A 290 24.57 -3.18 -7.17
C LEU A 290 25.50 -4.34 -7.53
N SER A 291 26.69 -4.41 -6.91
CA SER A 291 27.64 -5.52 -7.11
C SER A 291 27.08 -6.88 -6.66
N GLU A 292 26.33 -6.91 -5.56
CA GLU A 292 25.67 -8.14 -5.11
C GLU A 292 24.56 -8.58 -6.07
N LEU A 293 23.79 -7.62 -6.61
CA LEU A 293 22.73 -7.88 -7.56
C LEU A 293 23.26 -8.34 -8.93
N GLU A 294 24.39 -7.80 -9.40
CA GLU A 294 25.11 -8.29 -10.57
C GLU A 294 25.51 -9.76 -10.42
N LYS A 295 26.04 -10.14 -9.25
CA LYS A 295 26.41 -11.52 -8.96
C LYS A 295 25.19 -12.45 -8.93
N GLN A 296 24.08 -12.01 -8.36
CA GLN A 296 22.83 -12.77 -8.34
C GLN A 296 22.27 -12.98 -9.76
N LEU A 297 22.35 -11.96 -10.62
CA LEU A 297 21.91 -12.07 -12.01
C LEU A 297 22.76 -13.04 -12.83
N GLU A 298 24.07 -13.05 -12.62
CA GLU A 298 24.95 -14.01 -13.28
C GLU A 298 24.62 -15.45 -12.86
N GLU A 299 24.36 -15.68 -11.57
CA GLU A 299 23.95 -17.01 -11.08
C GLU A 299 22.61 -17.47 -11.66
N ILE A 300 21.64 -16.55 -11.81
CA ILE A 300 20.34 -16.83 -12.45
C ILE A 300 20.53 -17.15 -13.95
N ARG A 301 21.40 -16.41 -14.65
CA ARG A 301 21.73 -16.66 -16.06
C ARG A 301 22.41 -18.01 -16.27
N GLU A 302 23.35 -18.38 -15.40
CA GLU A 302 23.98 -19.71 -15.43
C GLU A 302 22.93 -20.81 -15.20
N ARG A 303 22.03 -20.63 -14.23
CA ARG A 303 20.94 -21.57 -13.95
C ARG A 303 19.99 -21.72 -15.15
N ARG A 304 19.64 -20.61 -15.79
CA ARG A 304 18.83 -20.58 -17.01
C ARG A 304 19.51 -21.33 -18.15
N SER A 305 20.78 -21.05 -18.43
CA SER A 305 21.55 -21.74 -19.46
C SER A 305 21.60 -23.24 -19.20
N HIS A 306 21.76 -23.65 -17.94
CA HIS A 306 21.78 -25.06 -17.56
C HIS A 306 20.43 -25.76 -17.80
N GLU A 307 19.31 -25.11 -17.47
CA GLU A 307 17.98 -25.65 -17.73
C GLU A 307 17.63 -25.67 -19.23
N GLU A 308 18.08 -24.68 -20.01
CA GLU A 308 17.94 -24.67 -21.47
C GLU A 308 18.71 -25.82 -22.13
N ASP A 309 19.92 -26.11 -21.67
CA ASP A 309 20.73 -27.24 -22.14
C ASP A 309 20.11 -28.60 -21.76
N GLN A 310 19.54 -28.72 -20.56
CA GLN A 310 18.79 -29.92 -20.16
C GLN A 310 17.54 -30.12 -21.03
N LEU A 311 16.80 -29.04 -21.31
CA LEU A 311 15.62 -29.09 -22.17
C LEU A 311 15.97 -29.45 -23.62
N ALA A 312 17.15 -29.04 -24.11
CA ALA A 312 17.64 -29.35 -25.44
C ALA A 312 18.14 -30.80 -25.59
N THR A 313 18.53 -31.46 -24.48
CA THR A 313 19.07 -32.83 -24.48
C THR A 313 18.02 -33.91 -24.15
N LEU A 314 16.83 -33.53 -23.68
CA LEU A 314 15.72 -34.44 -23.41
C LEU A 314 14.91 -34.76 -24.67
N ASP A 315 14.90 -36.04 -25.08
CA ASP A 315 14.23 -36.54 -26.28
C ASP A 315 13.04 -37.48 -25.99
N SER A 316 12.45 -37.45 -24.79
CA SER A 316 11.25 -38.24 -24.47
C SER A 316 10.36 -37.59 -23.41
N ASP A 317 9.05 -37.70 -23.64
CA ASP A 317 7.90 -37.28 -22.83
C ASP A 317 7.53 -35.78 -22.78
N ALA A 318 6.40 -35.47 -23.43
CA ALA A 318 5.81 -34.13 -23.53
C ALA A 318 5.36 -33.54 -22.18
N ALA A 319 5.13 -34.39 -21.16
CA ALA A 319 4.76 -33.96 -19.82
C ALA A 319 5.96 -33.39 -19.05
N GLU A 320 7.10 -34.08 -19.06
CA GLU A 320 8.35 -33.63 -18.41
C GLU A 320 8.89 -32.36 -19.08
N LYS A 321 8.80 -32.30 -20.43
CA LYS A 321 9.12 -31.09 -21.19
C LYS A 321 8.24 -29.90 -20.79
N GLY A 322 6.97 -30.14 -20.48
CA GLY A 322 6.02 -29.11 -20.04
C GLY A 322 6.36 -28.53 -18.67
N GLU A 323 6.71 -29.39 -17.71
CA GLU A 323 7.13 -28.95 -16.36
C GLU A 323 8.47 -28.21 -16.40
N MET A 324 9.44 -28.70 -17.18
CA MET A 324 10.73 -28.04 -17.35
C MET A 324 10.59 -26.69 -18.06
N GLN A 325 9.71 -26.57 -19.05
CA GLN A 325 9.40 -25.28 -19.68
C GLN A 325 8.74 -24.28 -18.71
N GLN A 326 7.89 -24.76 -17.79
CA GLN A 326 7.31 -23.91 -16.75
C GLN A 326 8.36 -23.42 -15.76
N ASN A 327 9.33 -24.26 -15.40
CA ASN A 327 10.44 -23.85 -14.52
C ASN A 327 11.35 -22.83 -15.22
N LEU A 328 11.70 -23.08 -16.49
CA LEU A 328 12.47 -22.12 -17.29
C LEU A 328 11.76 -20.76 -17.38
N ASN A 329 10.44 -20.74 -17.58
CA ASN A 329 9.67 -19.50 -17.59
C ASN A 329 9.70 -18.76 -16.24
N LYS A 330 9.75 -19.48 -15.11
CA LYS A 330 9.90 -18.85 -13.79
C LYS A 330 11.29 -18.23 -13.63
N ILE A 331 12.34 -18.92 -14.08
CA ILE A 331 13.71 -18.39 -14.05
C ILE A 331 13.83 -17.13 -14.91
N VAL A 332 13.22 -17.13 -16.11
CA VAL A 332 13.20 -15.94 -16.97
C VAL A 332 12.45 -14.78 -16.31
N GLN A 333 11.35 -15.05 -15.60
CA GLN A 333 10.65 -14.02 -14.83
C GLN A 333 11.53 -13.45 -13.71
N GLU A 334 12.20 -14.31 -12.95
CA GLU A 334 13.15 -13.93 -11.89
C GLU A 334 14.31 -13.08 -12.45
N GLU A 335 14.88 -13.46 -13.60
CA GLU A 335 15.89 -12.68 -14.32
C GLU A 335 15.38 -11.27 -14.65
N THR A 336 14.18 -11.15 -15.24
CA THR A 336 13.62 -9.84 -15.62
C THR A 336 13.28 -8.96 -14.44
N GLU A 337 12.89 -9.52 -13.29
CA GLU A 337 12.65 -8.76 -12.06
C GLU A 337 13.95 -8.20 -11.51
N LYS A 338 15.00 -9.02 -11.46
CA LYS A 338 16.33 -8.63 -10.99
C LYS A 338 17.02 -7.62 -11.91
N GLU A 339 16.83 -7.72 -13.22
CA GLU A 339 17.30 -6.71 -14.19
C GLU A 339 16.64 -5.36 -13.97
N ARG A 340 15.33 -5.32 -13.67
CA ARG A 340 14.64 -4.07 -13.34
C ARG A 340 15.13 -3.48 -12.02
N GLU A 341 15.36 -4.31 -11.00
CA GLU A 341 15.94 -3.85 -9.73
C GLU A 341 17.32 -3.21 -9.94
N MET A 342 18.16 -3.81 -10.79
CA MET A 342 19.47 -3.28 -11.15
C MET A 342 19.36 -1.95 -11.91
N GLU A 343 18.46 -1.85 -12.88
CA GLU A 343 18.24 -0.62 -13.65
C GLU A 343 17.80 0.54 -12.73
N ILE A 344 16.92 0.26 -11.77
CA ILE A 344 16.47 1.25 -10.78
C ILE A 344 17.62 1.70 -9.88
N LEU A 345 18.41 0.76 -9.34
CA LEU A 345 19.55 1.08 -8.47
C LEU A 345 20.66 1.83 -9.22
N SER A 346 20.92 1.46 -10.48
CA SER A 346 21.86 2.17 -11.34
C SER A 346 21.39 3.58 -11.68
N ALA A 347 20.09 3.77 -11.93
CA ALA A 347 19.51 5.09 -12.16
C ALA A 347 19.56 5.99 -10.93
N MET A 348 19.45 5.42 -9.72
CA MET A 348 19.62 6.14 -8.45
C MET A 348 21.08 6.56 -8.19
N LEU A 349 22.06 5.80 -8.69
CA LEU A 349 23.49 6.13 -8.56
C LEU A 349 23.96 7.21 -9.55
N ASN A 350 23.25 7.37 -10.68
CA ASN A 350 23.58 8.30 -11.76
C ASN A 350 22.81 9.64 -11.68
N GLN A 351 21.92 9.81 -10.68
CA GLN A 351 21.26 11.07 -10.32
C GLN A 351 22.06 11.78 -9.24
#